data_AF-A0A952ZX86-F1
#
_entry.id   AF-A0A952ZX86-F1
#
_cell.length_a   1.000
_cell.length_b   1.000
_cell.length_c   1.000
_cell.angle_alpha   90.00
_cell.angle_beta   90.00
_cell.angle_gamma   90.00
#
_symmetry.space_group_name_H-M   'P 1'
#
loop_
_entity.id
_entity.type
_entity.pdbx_description
1 polymer ?
#
loop_
_entity_poly.entity_id
_entity_poly.type
_entity_poly.pdbx_seq_one_letter_code
_entity_poly.pdbx_strand_id
1 'polypeptide(L)'
;MNRSALLVLLALSVVANATLGFVALRRASVTVSATASTSTPVVSGATKESPAAAGLAATAARLGEKIAAPRTGANLREIAAELRAAGFSDQLVKTIMQSLVTEELMRRQQAIFDWSATPYWKNARPTPEQQRAMRDLQKERRALLAEAGLPLSPMEEGFRRRQFGGLPEAKISALEKIQQDYNDLRQEMFEQTQRGGATGARDMAAQQKLLQDEQERDIAALLTPEEKLEYELRNSSAASQVRSQLNGVDVSEQEFRDLFAAQKAYEAANPRQAGGPQTVAQLQAGLAAWDDYQRTAQTVLGADRYREYLVSSQLGNSAAKSFFAERPGITTSQIQELARVARTVPIEMQQASAPGLSNDERRAQMAAATDKLRARVVQILGAQYAQEAENARVLQLPRTGGTPTPALRLPGGG
;
A
#
# COMPACT_ATOMS: atom_id res chain seq x y z
N MET A 1 14.41 18.18 28.02
CA MET A 1 13.14 17.77 28.64
C MET A 1 12.06 17.81 27.55
N ASN A 2 11.49 16.66 27.17
CA ASN A 2 10.60 16.56 26.01
C ASN A 2 9.27 17.28 26.29
N ARG A 3 8.74 18.01 25.29
CA ARG A 3 7.45 18.74 25.41
C ARG A 3 6.30 17.82 25.86
N SER A 4 6.33 16.55 25.48
CA SER A 4 5.32 15.55 25.89
C SER A 4 5.46 15.12 27.35
N ALA A 5 6.69 14.99 27.87
CA ALA A 5 6.91 14.73 29.31
C ALA A 5 6.42 15.94 30.14
N LEU A 6 6.60 17.15 29.61
CA LEU A 6 6.07 18.37 30.22
C LEU A 6 4.54 18.39 30.19
N LEU A 7 3.90 17.96 29.09
CA LEU A 7 2.44 17.87 28.96
C LEU A 7 1.83 16.77 29.85
N VAL A 8 2.49 15.61 29.99
CA VAL A 8 2.05 14.54 30.90
C VAL A 8 2.20 14.97 32.35
N LEU A 9 3.31 15.62 32.71
CA LEU A 9 3.49 16.22 34.05
C LEU A 9 2.46 17.33 34.31
N LEU A 10 2.13 18.15 33.31
CA LEU A 10 1.09 19.17 33.43
C LEU A 10 -0.30 18.55 33.59
N ALA A 11 -0.63 17.53 32.80
CA ALA A 11 -1.90 16.84 32.92
C ALA A 11 -2.05 16.15 34.29
N LEU A 12 -1.00 15.49 34.77
CA LEU A 12 -0.96 14.89 36.11
C LEU A 12 -1.03 15.95 37.21
N SER A 13 -0.37 17.09 37.05
CA SER A 13 -0.41 18.21 38.00
C SER A 13 -1.79 18.87 38.05
N VAL A 14 -2.45 19.07 36.90
CA VAL A 14 -3.81 19.62 36.83
C VAL A 14 -4.82 18.68 37.48
N VAL A 15 -4.71 17.37 37.25
CA VAL A 15 -5.57 16.37 37.89
C VAL A 15 -5.33 16.31 39.41
N ALA A 16 -4.07 16.37 39.85
CA ALA A 16 -3.72 16.43 41.27
C ALA A 16 -4.27 17.71 41.96
N ASN A 17 -4.18 18.86 41.29
CA ASN A 17 -4.70 20.13 41.84
C ASN A 17 -6.23 20.18 41.82
N ALA A 18 -6.88 19.65 40.79
CA ALA A 18 -8.35 19.58 40.72
C ALA A 18 -8.94 18.65 41.80
N THR A 19 -8.28 17.52 42.07
CA THR A 19 -8.69 16.60 43.14
C THR A 19 -8.47 17.19 44.53
N LEU A 20 -7.37 17.91 44.77
CA LEU A 20 -7.15 18.66 46.01
C LEU A 20 -8.19 19.76 46.24
N GLY A 21 -8.53 20.53 45.20
CA GLY A 21 -9.57 21.57 45.27
C GLY A 21 -10.96 21.01 45.59
N PHE A 22 -11.32 19.87 44.99
CA PHE A 22 -12.60 19.20 45.25
C PHE A 22 -12.72 18.67 46.69
N VAL A 23 -11.63 18.16 47.27
CA VAL A 23 -11.57 17.70 48.67
C VAL A 23 -11.65 18.88 49.64
N ALA A 24 -11.02 20.01 49.33
CA ALA A 24 -11.09 21.22 50.16
C ALA A 24 -12.50 21.83 50.19
N LEU A 25 -13.19 21.89 49.04
CA LEU A 25 -14.56 22.40 48.94
C LEU A 25 -15.58 21.52 49.67
N ARG A 26 -15.40 20.19 49.66
CA ARG A 26 -16.26 19.28 50.45
C ARG A 26 -16.09 19.43 51.96
N ARG A 27 -14.92 19.88 52.44
CA ARG A 27 -14.70 20.16 53.87
C ARG A 27 -15.28 21.51 54.31
N ALA A 28 -15.36 22.48 53.40
CA ALA A 28 -15.96 23.78 53.67
C ALA A 28 -17.49 23.74 53.81
N SER A 29 -18.16 22.67 53.35
CA SER A 29 -19.63 22.55 53.41
C SER A 29 -20.19 21.96 54.71
N VAL A 30 -19.35 21.67 55.71
CA VAL A 30 -19.79 21.16 57.03
C VAL A 30 -19.44 22.15 58.13
N THR A 31 -20.06 23.34 58.12
CA THR A 31 -20.35 24.09 59.35
C THR A 31 -21.48 25.08 59.12
N VAL A 32 -22.68 24.75 59.60
CA VAL A 32 -23.80 25.69 59.79
C VAL A 32 -23.91 25.97 61.29
N SER A 33 -23.96 27.27 61.62
CA SER A 33 -24.47 27.92 62.85
C SER A 33 -23.82 27.63 64.21
N ALA A 34 -23.15 28.64 64.77
CA ALA A 34 -23.36 29.12 66.15
C ALA A 34 -22.67 30.48 66.39
N THR A 35 -23.22 31.20 67.35
CA THR A 35 -23.16 32.63 67.67
C THR A 35 -21.85 33.12 68.33
N ALA A 36 -21.52 34.39 68.06
CA ALA A 36 -20.86 35.40 68.92
C ALA A 36 -19.51 35.14 69.64
N SER A 37 -18.61 36.10 69.40
CA SER A 37 -17.68 36.76 70.34
C SER A 37 -16.31 36.15 70.66
N THR A 38 -15.33 37.06 70.46
CA THR A 38 -14.05 37.25 71.16
C THR A 38 -12.82 36.44 70.73
N SER A 39 -11.79 37.24 70.41
CA SER A 39 -10.41 36.93 70.12
C SER A 39 -9.68 36.05 71.14
N THR A 40 -8.92 35.06 70.65
CA THR A 40 -7.56 34.72 71.11
C THR A 40 -6.90 33.76 70.11
N PRO A 41 -5.56 33.81 69.91
CA PRO A 41 -4.87 33.02 68.89
C PRO A 41 -4.50 31.63 69.42
N VAL A 42 -4.72 30.58 68.63
CA VAL A 42 -4.31 29.22 68.96
C VAL A 42 -3.58 28.60 67.76
N VAL A 43 -2.26 28.45 67.96
CA VAL A 43 -1.41 27.32 67.57
C VAL A 43 -1.45 26.87 66.09
N SER A 44 -0.32 27.11 65.41
CA SER A 44 0.07 26.39 64.18
C SER A 44 0.14 24.88 64.44
N GLY A 45 -0.96 24.19 64.13
CA GLY A 45 -0.98 22.74 63.98
C GLY A 45 -0.34 22.35 62.66
N ALA A 46 0.81 21.68 62.75
CA ALA A 46 1.47 21.03 61.62
C ALA A 46 0.47 20.17 60.84
N THR A 47 0.32 20.47 59.55
CA THR A 47 -0.55 19.75 58.64
C THR A 47 0.01 18.35 58.43
N LYS A 48 -0.54 17.35 59.13
CA LYS A 48 -0.30 15.94 58.81
C LYS A 48 -0.79 15.69 57.38
N GLU A 49 0.15 15.37 56.48
CA GLU A 49 -0.15 14.91 55.14
C GLU A 49 -1.15 13.75 55.19
N SER A 50 -2.24 13.89 54.44
CA SER A 50 -3.28 12.87 54.36
C SER A 50 -2.70 11.59 53.72
N PRO A 51 -2.93 10.39 54.28
CA PRO A 51 -2.38 9.13 53.76
C PRO A 51 -2.76 8.84 52.29
N ALA A 52 -3.85 9.42 51.80
CA ALA A 52 -4.26 9.34 50.40
C ALA A 52 -3.31 10.09 49.43
N ALA A 53 -2.74 11.22 49.86
CA ALA A 53 -1.80 12.00 49.04
C ALA A 53 -0.42 11.32 48.97
N ALA A 54 0.04 10.74 50.08
CA ALA A 54 1.26 9.94 50.13
C ALA A 54 1.16 8.67 49.25
N GLY A 55 -0.01 8.03 49.20
CA GLY A 55 -0.26 6.86 48.34
C GLY A 55 -0.20 7.18 46.83
N LEU A 56 -0.74 8.32 46.41
CA LEU A 56 -0.68 8.78 45.02
C LEU A 56 0.75 9.18 44.60
N ALA A 57 1.50 9.86 45.48
CA ALA A 57 2.90 10.22 45.23
C ALA A 57 3.80 8.98 45.10
N ALA A 58 3.60 7.97 45.96
CA ALA A 58 4.33 6.70 45.88
C ALA A 58 3.98 5.92 44.59
N THR A 59 2.72 5.94 44.17
CA THR A 59 2.27 5.32 42.92
C THR A 59 2.87 6.01 41.70
N ALA A 60 2.91 7.35 41.70
CA ALA A 60 3.53 8.14 40.62
C ALA A 60 5.05 7.90 40.53
N ALA A 61 5.74 7.79 41.66
CA ALA A 61 7.17 7.49 41.68
C ALA A 61 7.48 6.10 41.10
N ARG A 62 6.71 5.07 41.48
CA ARG A 62 6.86 3.69 40.96
C ARG A 62 6.56 3.61 39.46
N LEU A 63 5.48 4.24 39.01
CA LEU A 63 5.15 4.35 37.58
C LEU A 63 6.26 5.09 36.82
N GLY A 64 6.81 6.16 37.38
CA GLY A 64 7.91 6.92 36.78
C GLY A 64 9.17 6.06 36.53
N GLU A 65 9.55 5.22 37.50
CA GLU A 65 10.67 4.30 37.36
C GLU A 65 10.43 3.23 36.29
N LYS A 66 9.23 2.63 36.27
CA LYS A 66 8.85 1.64 35.25
C LYS A 66 8.75 2.24 33.85
N ILE A 67 8.27 3.49 33.77
CA ILE A 67 8.25 4.29 32.54
C ILE A 67 9.68 4.70 32.11
N ALA A 68 10.65 4.83 33.00
CA ALA A 68 12.03 5.09 32.61
C ALA A 68 12.77 3.84 32.09
N ALA A 69 12.34 2.64 32.51
CA ALA A 69 12.96 1.37 32.11
C ALA A 69 12.68 0.99 30.63
N PRO A 70 13.55 0.16 30.01
CA PRO A 70 13.32 -0.38 28.66
C PRO A 70 11.97 -1.07 28.54
N ARG A 71 11.31 -0.88 27.39
CA ARG A 71 9.99 -1.46 27.13
C ARG A 71 10.09 -2.95 26.84
N THR A 72 9.42 -3.75 27.66
CA THR A 72 9.18 -5.18 27.45
C THR A 72 7.69 -5.47 27.63
N GLY A 73 7.17 -6.56 27.04
CA GLY A 73 5.76 -6.92 27.20
C GLY A 73 5.35 -7.14 28.66
N ALA A 74 6.26 -7.64 29.51
CA ALA A 74 6.05 -7.78 30.95
C ALA A 74 5.93 -6.42 31.65
N ASN A 75 6.87 -5.49 31.42
CA ASN A 75 6.82 -4.15 32.01
C ASN A 75 5.55 -3.39 31.56
N LEU A 76 5.18 -3.51 30.28
CA LEU A 76 3.95 -2.90 29.76
C LEU A 76 2.68 -3.44 30.45
N ARG A 77 2.61 -4.75 30.72
CA ARG A 77 1.49 -5.34 31.48
C ARG A 77 1.43 -4.81 32.90
N GLU A 78 2.57 -4.72 33.57
CA GLU A 78 2.66 -4.20 34.93
C GLU A 78 2.23 -2.73 35.02
N ILE A 79 2.72 -1.87 34.11
CA ILE A 79 2.29 -0.47 34.03
C ILE A 79 0.78 -0.40 33.79
N ALA A 80 0.24 -1.20 32.88
CA ALA A 80 -1.20 -1.21 32.59
C ALA A 80 -2.02 -1.67 33.81
N ALA A 81 -1.53 -2.65 34.58
CA ALA A 81 -2.19 -3.11 35.81
C ALA A 81 -2.16 -2.04 36.90
N GLU A 82 -1.02 -1.37 37.09
CA GLU A 82 -0.86 -0.29 38.08
C GLU A 82 -1.73 0.92 37.75
N LEU A 83 -1.82 1.32 36.47
CA LEU A 83 -2.72 2.39 36.04
C LEU A 83 -4.19 2.02 36.28
N ARG A 84 -4.61 0.78 36.01
CA ARG A 84 -5.99 0.35 36.34
C ARG A 84 -6.25 0.35 37.84
N ALA A 85 -5.30 -0.12 38.65
CA ALA A 85 -5.40 -0.12 40.10
C ALA A 85 -5.48 1.31 40.68
N ALA A 86 -4.86 2.28 40.01
CA ALA A 86 -4.95 3.70 40.36
C ALA A 86 -6.27 4.37 39.91
N GLY A 87 -7.19 3.63 39.29
CA GLY A 87 -8.52 4.12 38.90
C GLY A 87 -8.59 4.81 37.54
N PHE A 88 -7.56 4.70 36.70
CA PHE A 88 -7.61 5.21 35.34
C PHE A 88 -8.58 4.37 34.47
N SER A 89 -9.31 5.02 33.58
CA SER A 89 -10.22 4.32 32.66
C SER A 89 -9.44 3.47 31.65
N ASP A 90 -10.01 2.34 31.22
CA ASP A 90 -9.36 1.44 30.26
C ASP A 90 -8.94 2.14 28.96
N GLN A 91 -9.70 3.13 28.50
CA GLN A 91 -9.37 3.90 27.31
C GLN A 91 -8.12 4.78 27.53
N LEU A 92 -7.99 5.37 28.73
CA LEU A 92 -6.83 6.19 29.08
C LEU A 92 -5.59 5.32 29.28
N VAL A 93 -5.73 4.16 29.93
CA VAL A 93 -4.66 3.17 30.03
C VAL A 93 -4.16 2.76 28.65
N LYS A 94 -5.06 2.37 27.72
CA LYS A 94 -4.70 2.01 26.34
C LYS A 94 -3.94 3.13 25.63
N THR A 95 -4.41 4.37 25.76
CA THR A 95 -3.77 5.54 25.13
C THR A 95 -2.37 5.77 25.67
N ILE A 96 -2.19 5.71 27.00
CA ILE A 96 -0.88 5.83 27.65
C ILE A 96 0.04 4.72 27.14
N MET A 97 -0.40 3.46 27.18
CA MET A 97 0.45 2.35 26.75
C MET A 97 0.86 2.44 25.27
N GLN A 98 -0.06 2.79 24.38
CA GLN A 98 0.24 3.01 22.96
C GLN A 98 1.25 4.14 22.75
N SER A 99 1.13 5.23 23.51
CA SER A 99 2.10 6.34 23.45
C SER A 99 3.50 5.92 23.91
N LEU A 100 3.60 5.10 24.97
CA LEU A 100 4.87 4.61 25.51
C LEU A 100 5.59 3.68 24.52
N VAL A 101 4.85 2.80 23.85
CA VAL A 101 5.39 1.92 22.80
C VAL A 101 5.81 2.76 21.58
N THR A 102 4.98 3.71 21.17
CA THR A 102 5.28 4.57 20.01
C THR A 102 6.53 5.42 20.23
N GLU A 103 6.72 5.99 21.42
CA GLU A 103 7.90 6.81 21.73
C GLU A 103 9.21 6.00 21.65
N GLU A 104 9.21 4.78 22.20
CA GLU A 104 10.38 3.90 22.14
C GLU A 104 10.72 3.52 20.69
N LEU A 105 9.71 3.15 19.91
CA LEU A 105 9.89 2.78 18.52
C LEU A 105 10.34 3.96 17.66
N MET A 106 9.81 5.17 17.88
CA MET A 106 10.26 6.38 17.17
C MET A 106 11.74 6.66 17.42
N ARG A 107 12.22 6.45 18.66
CA ARG A 107 13.65 6.60 18.99
C ARG A 107 14.51 5.60 18.21
N ARG A 108 14.10 4.33 18.16
CA ARG A 108 14.82 3.29 17.40
C ARG A 108 14.72 3.50 15.88
N GLN A 109 13.57 3.98 15.40
CA GLN A 109 13.35 4.32 14.00
C GLN A 109 14.30 5.41 13.52
N GLN A 110 14.51 6.46 14.34
CA GLN A 110 15.48 7.51 14.07
C GLN A 110 16.93 6.98 14.02
N ALA A 111 17.26 5.99 14.85
CA ALA A 111 18.57 5.34 14.82
C ALA A 111 18.78 4.48 13.56
N ILE A 112 17.70 3.91 12.98
CA ILE A 112 17.76 3.17 11.72
C ILE A 112 17.91 4.13 10.53
N PHE A 113 17.15 5.23 10.52
CA PHE A 113 17.14 6.18 9.42
C PHE A 113 16.98 7.62 9.91
N ASP A 114 18.03 8.42 9.73
CA ASP A 114 18.02 9.84 10.03
C ASP A 114 17.62 10.66 8.78
N TRP A 115 16.33 11.01 8.71
CA TRP A 115 15.79 11.88 7.65
C TRP A 115 16.39 13.29 7.68
N SER A 116 16.89 13.75 8.83
CA SER A 116 17.45 15.10 8.98
C SER A 116 18.89 15.19 8.44
N ALA A 117 19.59 14.07 8.36
CA ALA A 117 20.93 13.99 7.79
C ALA A 117 20.94 14.06 6.25
N THR A 118 19.79 13.92 5.58
CA THR A 118 19.73 13.97 4.12
C THR A 118 19.42 15.38 3.63
N PRO A 119 20.30 16.01 2.82
CA PRO A 119 20.01 17.31 2.24
C PRO A 119 18.73 17.30 1.40
N TYR A 120 17.95 18.40 1.42
CA TYR A 120 16.62 18.46 0.78
C TYR A 120 16.63 18.18 -0.73
N TRP A 121 17.77 18.38 -1.41
CA TRP A 121 17.95 18.10 -2.84
C TRP A 121 18.32 16.65 -3.15
N LYS A 122 18.43 15.78 -2.13
CA LYS A 122 18.72 14.35 -2.30
C LYS A 122 17.52 13.52 -1.86
N ASN A 123 17.25 12.45 -2.61
CA ASN A 123 16.27 11.45 -2.22
C ASN A 123 16.89 10.51 -1.19
N ALA A 124 16.48 10.65 0.06
CA ALA A 124 16.84 9.73 1.14
C ALA A 124 16.12 8.40 0.90
N ARG A 125 16.79 7.42 0.28
CA ARG A 125 16.25 6.08 0.08
C ARG A 125 16.83 5.13 1.14
N PRO A 126 15.99 4.47 1.96
CA PRO A 126 16.45 3.47 2.91
C PRO A 126 17.19 2.32 2.21
N THR A 127 18.35 1.93 2.74
CA THR A 127 19.09 0.73 2.27
C THR A 127 18.30 -0.56 2.55
N PRO A 128 18.61 -1.68 1.87
CA PRO A 128 17.95 -2.96 2.15
C PRO A 128 18.01 -3.38 3.63
N GLU A 129 19.13 -3.13 4.32
CA GLU A 129 19.31 -3.40 5.75
C GLU A 129 18.42 -2.49 6.60
N GLN A 130 18.35 -1.20 6.27
CA GLN A 130 17.45 -0.26 6.97
C GLN A 130 15.98 -0.65 6.76
N GLN A 131 15.61 -1.11 5.57
CA GLN A 131 14.25 -1.61 5.31
C GLN A 131 13.94 -2.89 6.11
N ARG A 132 14.90 -3.82 6.24
CA ARG A 132 14.78 -5.01 7.10
C ARG A 132 14.59 -4.61 8.56
N ALA A 133 15.49 -3.77 9.09
CA ALA A 133 15.41 -3.28 10.46
C ALA A 133 14.06 -2.57 10.74
N MET A 134 13.55 -1.79 9.77
CA MET A 134 12.23 -1.17 9.89
C MET A 134 11.10 -2.20 9.96
N ARG A 135 11.15 -3.26 9.14
CA ARG A 135 10.16 -4.35 9.19
C ARG A 135 10.21 -5.08 10.53
N ASP A 136 11.40 -5.39 11.04
CA ASP A 136 11.57 -6.08 12.31
C ASP A 136 11.11 -5.22 13.49
N LEU A 137 11.36 -3.91 13.44
CA LEU A 137 10.84 -2.95 14.42
C LEU A 137 9.30 -2.92 14.44
N GLN A 138 8.64 -3.01 13.28
CA GLN A 138 7.18 -3.13 13.22
C GLN A 138 6.66 -4.47 13.74
N LYS A 139 7.40 -5.58 13.56
CA LYS A 139 7.08 -6.88 14.17
C LYS A 139 7.18 -6.79 15.69
N GLU A 140 8.27 -6.22 16.20
CA GLU A 140 8.48 -6.01 17.64
C GLU A 140 7.35 -5.18 18.25
N ARG A 141 6.92 -4.10 17.58
CA ARG A 141 5.74 -3.32 18.02
C ARG A 141 4.52 -4.20 18.25
N ARG A 142 4.16 -4.99 17.23
CA ARG A 142 2.96 -5.83 17.28
C ARG A 142 3.08 -6.90 18.37
N ALA A 143 4.25 -7.52 18.51
CA ALA A 143 4.52 -8.48 19.57
C ALA A 143 4.39 -7.86 20.97
N LEU A 144 4.99 -6.68 21.19
CA LEU A 144 4.90 -5.96 22.46
C LEU A 144 3.46 -5.58 22.83
N LEU A 145 2.67 -5.11 21.85
CA LEU A 145 1.26 -4.78 22.08
C LEU A 145 0.43 -6.04 22.40
N ALA A 146 0.66 -7.13 21.66
CA ALA A 146 -0.02 -8.40 21.88
C ALA A 146 0.31 -9.00 23.25
N GLU A 147 1.60 -9.05 23.63
CA GLU A 147 2.04 -9.48 24.96
C GLU A 147 1.48 -8.60 26.08
N ALA A 148 1.26 -7.31 25.80
CA ALA A 148 0.64 -6.37 26.72
C ALA A 148 -0.89 -6.51 26.82
N GLY A 149 -1.51 -7.37 26.00
CA GLY A 149 -2.96 -7.49 25.90
C GLY A 149 -3.63 -6.22 25.37
N LEU A 150 -2.90 -5.41 24.60
CA LEU A 150 -3.38 -4.16 24.01
C LEU A 150 -3.87 -4.43 22.59
N PRO A 151 -5.04 -3.89 22.22
CA PRO A 151 -5.50 -3.98 20.84
C PRO A 151 -4.57 -3.20 19.91
N LEU A 152 -4.57 -3.61 18.65
CA LEU A 152 -3.96 -2.83 17.58
C LEU A 152 -4.68 -1.47 17.47
N SER A 153 -4.04 -0.50 16.82
CA SER A 153 -4.73 0.77 16.53
C SER A 153 -5.93 0.53 15.60
N PRO A 154 -6.99 1.36 15.66
CA PRO A 154 -8.14 1.24 14.76
C PRO A 154 -7.74 1.22 13.27
N MET A 155 -6.66 1.94 12.92
CA MET A 155 -6.10 1.95 11.58
C MET A 155 -5.51 0.60 11.19
N GLU A 156 -4.69 -0.01 12.06
CA GLU A 156 -4.13 -1.35 11.83
C GLU A 156 -5.20 -2.44 11.76
N GLU A 157 -6.20 -2.38 12.64
CA GLU A 157 -7.34 -3.29 12.59
C GLU A 157 -8.11 -3.13 11.27
N GLY A 158 -8.31 -1.89 10.81
CA GLY A 158 -8.91 -1.61 9.51
C GLY A 158 -8.12 -2.19 8.35
N PHE A 159 -6.79 -2.07 8.36
CA PHE A 159 -5.92 -2.69 7.35
C PHE A 159 -5.98 -4.22 7.41
N ARG A 160 -5.89 -4.83 8.61
CA ARG A 160 -6.00 -6.29 8.76
C ARG A 160 -7.36 -6.79 8.28
N ARG A 161 -8.46 -6.13 8.63
CA ARG A 161 -9.80 -6.48 8.17
C ARG A 161 -9.93 -6.36 6.65
N ARG A 162 -9.32 -5.33 6.05
CA ARG A 162 -9.30 -5.18 4.58
C ARG A 162 -8.48 -6.28 3.91
N GLN A 163 -7.38 -6.69 4.52
CA GLN A 163 -6.46 -7.69 3.98
C GLN A 163 -6.99 -9.13 4.13
N PHE A 164 -7.53 -9.47 5.29
CA PHE A 164 -7.89 -10.85 5.66
C PHE A 164 -9.40 -11.07 5.82
N GLY A 165 -10.22 -10.02 5.78
CA GLY A 165 -11.66 -10.14 5.95
C GLY A 165 -12.04 -10.63 7.35
N GLY A 166 -12.92 -11.64 7.39
CA GLY A 166 -13.42 -12.26 8.62
C GLY A 166 -12.71 -13.55 9.01
N LEU A 167 -11.49 -13.80 8.52
CA LEU A 167 -10.75 -15.01 8.86
C LEU A 167 -10.46 -15.11 10.37
N PRO A 168 -10.48 -16.33 10.96
CA PRO A 168 -10.08 -16.54 12.34
C PRO A 168 -8.64 -16.08 12.61
N GLU A 169 -8.38 -15.50 13.79
CA GLU A 169 -7.08 -14.94 14.16
C GLU A 169 -5.93 -15.94 13.98
N ALA A 170 -6.12 -17.21 14.35
CA ALA A 170 -5.13 -18.26 14.17
C ALA A 170 -4.73 -18.47 12.69
N LYS A 171 -5.70 -18.39 11.76
CA LYS A 171 -5.44 -18.48 10.32
C LYS A 171 -4.75 -17.22 9.80
N ILE A 172 -5.12 -16.05 10.31
CA ILE A 172 -4.44 -14.79 9.95
C ILE A 172 -2.96 -14.85 10.36
N SER A 173 -2.66 -15.25 11.60
CA SER A 173 -1.28 -15.38 12.06
C SER A 173 -0.48 -16.37 11.22
N ALA A 174 -1.08 -17.51 10.84
CA ALA A 174 -0.45 -18.49 9.96
C ALA A 174 -0.23 -17.94 8.54
N LEU A 175 -1.18 -17.21 7.96
CA LEU A 175 -1.02 -16.55 6.65
C LEU A 175 0.08 -15.49 6.67
N GLU A 176 0.12 -14.66 7.71
CA GLU A 176 1.17 -13.65 7.89
C GLU A 176 2.55 -14.31 7.97
N LYS A 177 2.66 -15.44 8.66
CA LYS A 177 3.89 -16.24 8.71
C LYS A 177 4.28 -16.79 7.34
N ILE A 178 3.35 -17.43 6.61
CA ILE A 178 3.60 -17.93 5.25
C ILE A 178 4.11 -16.79 4.36
N GLN A 179 3.38 -15.66 4.32
CA GLN A 179 3.79 -14.51 3.51
C GLN A 179 5.18 -14.01 3.88
N GLN A 180 5.51 -13.96 5.17
CA GLN A 180 6.82 -13.54 5.64
C GLN A 180 7.91 -14.51 5.16
N ASP A 181 7.74 -15.81 5.40
CA ASP A 181 8.74 -16.83 5.07
C ASP A 181 9.07 -16.77 3.56
N TYR A 182 8.05 -16.68 2.69
CA TYR A 182 8.27 -16.55 1.24
C TYR A 182 8.82 -15.18 0.81
N ASN A 183 8.50 -14.10 1.52
CA ASN A 183 9.11 -12.78 1.27
C ASN A 183 10.60 -12.78 1.61
N ASP A 184 10.98 -13.41 2.72
CA ASP A 184 12.37 -13.53 3.15
C ASP A 184 13.16 -14.38 2.15
N LEU A 185 12.61 -15.51 1.68
CA LEU A 185 13.19 -16.33 0.60
C LEU A 185 13.36 -15.56 -0.71
N ARG A 186 12.34 -14.80 -1.14
CA ARG A 186 12.44 -13.95 -2.35
C ARG A 186 13.52 -12.88 -2.21
N GLN A 187 13.64 -12.28 -1.03
CA GLN A 187 14.65 -11.26 -0.77
C GLN A 187 16.06 -11.87 -0.78
N GLU A 188 16.24 -13.03 -0.17
CA GLU A 188 17.51 -13.75 -0.18
C GLU A 188 17.93 -14.10 -1.62
N MET A 189 17.01 -14.64 -2.42
CA MET A 189 17.23 -14.93 -3.84
C MET A 189 17.68 -13.68 -4.62
N PHE A 190 17.03 -12.54 -4.38
CA PHE A 190 17.40 -11.26 -5.02
C PHE A 190 18.79 -10.77 -4.58
N GLU A 191 19.14 -10.91 -3.29
CA GLU A 191 20.44 -10.52 -2.75
C GLU A 191 21.58 -11.41 -3.24
N GLN A 192 21.36 -12.73 -3.33
CA GLN A 192 22.33 -13.66 -3.91
C GLN A 192 22.68 -13.29 -5.36
N THR A 193 21.66 -12.85 -6.12
CA THR A 193 21.85 -12.42 -7.52
C THR A 193 22.60 -11.09 -7.61
N GLN A 194 22.29 -10.13 -6.73
CA GLN A 194 23.02 -8.86 -6.70
C GLN A 194 24.49 -9.01 -6.29
N ARG A 195 24.83 -10.02 -5.48
CA ARG A 195 26.21 -10.29 -5.03
C ARG A 195 27.07 -11.04 -6.07
N GLY A 196 26.63 -11.09 -7.33
CA GLY A 196 27.38 -11.74 -8.41
C GLY A 196 27.04 -13.22 -8.60
N GLY A 197 25.91 -13.69 -8.06
CA GLY A 197 25.37 -15.01 -8.40
C GLY A 197 25.08 -15.07 -9.90
N ALA A 198 25.72 -16.02 -10.59
CA ALA A 198 25.60 -16.22 -12.05
C ALA A 198 24.26 -16.86 -12.47
N THR A 199 23.16 -16.53 -11.79
CA THR A 199 21.84 -17.06 -12.11
C THR A 199 21.28 -16.28 -13.30
N GLY A 200 21.11 -16.94 -14.44
CA GLY A 200 20.56 -16.31 -15.64
C GLY A 200 19.11 -15.84 -15.42
N ALA A 201 18.65 -14.88 -16.23
CA ALA A 201 17.28 -14.34 -16.12
C ALA A 201 16.17 -15.41 -16.22
N ARG A 202 16.42 -16.51 -16.96
CA ARG A 202 15.51 -17.66 -17.06
C ARG A 202 15.48 -18.52 -15.79
N ASP A 203 16.61 -18.68 -15.12
CA ASP A 203 16.71 -19.48 -13.90
C ASP A 203 16.06 -18.73 -12.74
N MET A 204 16.25 -17.40 -12.67
CA MET A 204 15.56 -16.53 -11.71
C MET A 204 14.04 -16.55 -11.90
N ALA A 205 13.58 -16.50 -13.16
CA ALA A 205 12.18 -16.62 -13.52
C ALA A 205 11.56 -17.95 -13.05
N ALA A 206 12.26 -19.06 -13.27
CA ALA A 206 11.81 -20.38 -12.85
C ALA A 206 11.78 -20.52 -11.32
N GLN A 207 12.79 -20.02 -10.62
CA GLN A 207 12.84 -20.00 -9.16
C GLN A 207 11.73 -19.14 -8.55
N GLN A 208 11.49 -17.94 -9.11
CA GLN A 208 10.41 -17.08 -8.67
C GLN A 208 9.05 -17.74 -8.86
N LYS A 209 8.85 -18.41 -9.99
CA LYS A 209 7.62 -19.17 -10.24
C LYS A 209 7.46 -20.33 -9.24
N LEU A 210 8.51 -21.08 -8.97
CA LEU A 210 8.48 -22.17 -7.98
C LEU A 210 8.07 -21.64 -6.60
N LEU A 211 8.70 -20.56 -6.12
CA LEU A 211 8.33 -19.94 -4.85
C LEU A 211 6.89 -19.45 -4.82
N GLN A 212 6.37 -18.96 -5.95
CA GLN A 212 4.96 -18.57 -6.06
C GLN A 212 4.04 -19.79 -5.98
N ASP A 213 4.33 -20.86 -6.72
CA ASP A 213 3.53 -22.09 -6.75
C ASP A 213 3.52 -22.78 -5.36
N GLU A 214 4.66 -22.80 -4.66
CA GLU A 214 4.77 -23.32 -3.29
C GLU A 214 4.00 -22.47 -2.28
N GLN A 215 4.12 -21.14 -2.37
CA GLN A 215 3.34 -20.23 -1.53
C GLN A 215 1.84 -20.43 -1.73
N GLU A 216 1.38 -20.57 -2.97
CA GLU A 216 -0.02 -20.81 -3.29
C GLU A 216 -0.51 -22.16 -2.74
N ARG A 217 0.33 -23.20 -2.79
CA ARG A 217 0.04 -24.52 -2.21
C ARG A 217 -0.12 -24.44 -0.69
N ASP A 218 0.79 -23.75 0.00
CA ASP A 218 0.74 -23.64 1.46
C ASP A 218 -0.46 -22.82 1.93
N ILE A 219 -0.82 -21.76 1.19
CA ILE A 219 -2.07 -21.00 1.44
C ILE A 219 -3.30 -21.89 1.20
N ALA A 220 -3.30 -22.70 0.13
CA ALA A 220 -4.40 -23.61 -0.17
C ALA A 220 -4.57 -24.74 0.86
N ALA A 221 -3.49 -25.17 1.52
CA ALA A 221 -3.57 -26.15 2.60
C ALA A 221 -4.16 -25.57 3.90
N LEU A 222 -4.04 -24.25 4.10
CA LEU A 222 -4.53 -23.56 5.31
C LEU A 222 -5.99 -23.08 5.19
N LEU A 223 -6.42 -22.70 3.99
CA LEU A 223 -7.72 -22.08 3.74
C LEU A 223 -8.69 -23.04 3.04
N THR A 224 -9.99 -22.95 3.36
CA THR A 224 -11.01 -23.60 2.52
C THR A 224 -11.06 -22.96 1.13
N PRO A 225 -11.66 -23.61 0.12
CA PRO A 225 -11.81 -22.99 -1.21
C PRO A 225 -12.48 -21.62 -1.18
N GLU A 226 -13.49 -21.43 -0.33
CA GLU A 226 -14.22 -20.16 -0.18
C GLU A 226 -13.36 -19.11 0.53
N GLU A 227 -12.67 -19.48 1.60
CA GLU A 227 -11.74 -18.59 2.30
C GLU A 227 -10.57 -18.16 1.39
N LYS A 228 -10.07 -19.09 0.57
CA LYS A 228 -9.02 -18.82 -0.42
C LYS A 228 -9.51 -17.83 -1.48
N LEU A 229 -10.74 -17.99 -1.97
CA LEU A 229 -11.34 -17.04 -2.90
C LEU A 229 -11.42 -15.63 -2.29
N GLU A 230 -11.91 -15.50 -1.05
CA GLU A 230 -11.97 -14.21 -0.36
C GLU A 230 -10.57 -13.60 -0.16
N TYR A 231 -9.60 -14.43 0.19
CA TYR A 231 -8.22 -14.02 0.33
C TYR A 231 -7.63 -13.54 -1.00
N GLU A 232 -7.84 -14.27 -2.09
CA GLU A 232 -7.36 -13.89 -3.43
C GLU A 232 -8.02 -12.60 -3.94
N LEU A 233 -9.33 -12.45 -3.72
CA LEU A 233 -10.08 -11.22 -4.05
C LEU A 233 -9.53 -10.00 -3.33
N ARG A 234 -8.77 -10.18 -2.24
CA ARG A 234 -8.11 -9.10 -1.46
C ARG A 234 -6.64 -8.93 -1.85
N ASN A 235 -5.91 -10.02 -2.01
CA ASN A 235 -4.44 -10.03 -1.99
C ASN A 235 -3.78 -10.40 -3.33
N SER A 236 -4.50 -10.93 -4.31
CA SER A 236 -3.89 -11.39 -5.56
C SER A 236 -3.52 -10.25 -6.52
N SER A 237 -2.57 -10.53 -7.42
CA SER A 237 -2.22 -9.66 -8.55
C SER A 237 -3.42 -9.41 -9.46
N ALA A 238 -4.20 -10.45 -9.78
CA ALA A 238 -5.39 -10.33 -10.61
C ALA A 238 -6.42 -9.37 -9.99
N ALA A 239 -6.69 -9.49 -8.68
CA ALA A 239 -7.60 -8.57 -7.98
C ALA A 239 -7.06 -7.13 -7.97
N SER A 240 -5.76 -6.95 -7.72
CA SER A 240 -5.10 -5.64 -7.80
C SER A 240 -5.23 -5.01 -9.19
N GLN A 241 -4.99 -5.80 -10.23
CA GLN A 241 -5.08 -5.41 -11.61
C GLN A 241 -6.52 -4.99 -11.98
N VAL A 242 -7.53 -5.74 -11.57
CA VAL A 242 -8.94 -5.39 -11.78
C VAL A 242 -9.28 -4.07 -11.07
N ARG A 243 -8.92 -3.90 -9.79
CA ARG A 243 -9.17 -2.63 -9.06
C ARG A 243 -8.49 -1.44 -9.74
N SER A 244 -7.26 -1.62 -10.23
CA SER A 244 -6.55 -0.57 -10.95
C SER A 244 -7.23 -0.20 -12.26
N GLN A 245 -7.78 -1.18 -12.99
CA GLN A 245 -8.49 -0.92 -14.25
C GLN A 245 -9.87 -0.29 -14.02
N LEU A 246 -10.53 -0.62 -12.92
CA LEU A 246 -11.85 -0.08 -12.56
C LEU A 246 -11.77 1.28 -11.85
N ASN A 247 -10.59 1.90 -11.78
CA ASN A 247 -10.44 3.19 -11.14
C ASN A 247 -11.32 4.25 -11.84
N GLY A 248 -12.30 4.78 -11.11
CA GLY A 248 -13.28 5.74 -11.61
C GLY A 248 -14.52 5.13 -12.27
N VAL A 249 -14.70 3.81 -12.22
CA VAL A 249 -15.90 3.10 -12.68
C VAL A 249 -16.62 2.55 -11.46
N ASP A 250 -17.90 2.90 -11.29
CA ASP A 250 -18.71 2.40 -10.18
C ASP A 250 -19.14 0.94 -10.44
N VAL A 251 -18.72 0.03 -9.57
CA VAL A 251 -18.95 -1.41 -9.70
C VAL A 251 -19.46 -2.01 -8.40
N SER A 252 -20.39 -2.94 -8.52
CA SER A 252 -20.84 -3.78 -7.40
C SER A 252 -19.80 -4.85 -7.07
N GLU A 253 -19.93 -5.45 -5.89
CA GLU A 253 -19.06 -6.55 -5.47
C GLU A 253 -19.18 -7.78 -6.39
N GLN A 254 -20.40 -8.09 -6.86
CA GLN A 254 -20.60 -9.21 -7.78
C GLN A 254 -19.91 -8.97 -9.13
N GLU A 255 -20.05 -7.77 -9.69
CA GLU A 255 -19.35 -7.39 -10.93
C GLU A 255 -17.83 -7.46 -10.78
N PHE A 256 -17.31 -7.04 -9.62
CA PHE A 256 -15.89 -7.19 -9.32
C PHE A 256 -15.44 -8.65 -9.28
N ARG A 257 -16.24 -9.54 -8.67
CA ARG A 257 -15.96 -10.98 -8.61
C ARG A 257 -15.96 -11.63 -9.99
N ASP A 258 -16.91 -11.24 -10.85
CA ASP A 258 -17.01 -11.76 -12.21
C ASP A 258 -15.81 -11.30 -13.08
N LEU A 259 -15.44 -10.02 -12.97
CA LEU A 259 -14.24 -9.48 -13.63
C LEU A 259 -12.95 -10.10 -13.09
N PHE A 260 -12.88 -10.39 -11.80
CA PHE A 260 -11.76 -11.08 -11.20
C PHE A 260 -11.59 -12.50 -11.76
N ALA A 261 -12.68 -13.27 -11.86
CA ALA A 261 -12.64 -14.60 -12.49
C ALA A 261 -12.19 -14.52 -13.95
N ALA A 262 -12.69 -13.54 -14.70
CA ALA A 262 -12.28 -13.29 -16.08
C ALA A 262 -10.79 -12.90 -16.19
N GLN A 263 -10.29 -12.08 -15.27
CA GLN A 263 -8.86 -11.70 -15.20
C GLN A 263 -7.99 -12.93 -14.90
N LYS A 264 -8.40 -13.82 -14.01
CA LYS A 264 -7.66 -15.07 -13.74
C LYS A 264 -7.63 -15.98 -14.98
N ALA A 265 -8.74 -16.11 -15.70
CA ALA A 265 -8.79 -16.88 -16.94
C ALA A 265 -7.86 -16.28 -18.01
N TYR A 266 -7.85 -14.95 -18.12
CA TYR A 266 -6.92 -14.23 -19.00
C TYR A 266 -5.45 -14.49 -18.64
N GLU A 267 -5.07 -14.41 -17.37
CA GLU A 267 -3.70 -14.66 -16.91
C GLU A 267 -3.27 -16.11 -17.14
N ALA A 268 -4.18 -17.07 -16.93
CA ALA A 268 -3.93 -18.48 -17.19
C ALA A 268 -3.73 -18.77 -18.70
N ALA A 269 -4.49 -18.10 -19.57
CA ALA A 269 -4.38 -18.22 -21.01
C ALA A 269 -3.20 -17.42 -21.60
N ASN A 270 -2.68 -16.43 -20.87
CA ASN A 270 -1.56 -15.59 -21.28
C ASN A 270 -0.44 -15.60 -20.22
N PRO A 271 0.20 -16.76 -19.97
CA PRO A 271 1.26 -16.86 -18.98
C PRO A 271 2.44 -16.00 -19.44
N ARG A 272 2.72 -14.93 -18.71
CA ARG A 272 3.90 -14.08 -18.97
C ARG A 272 5.14 -14.90 -18.68
N GLN A 273 5.87 -15.25 -19.74
CA GLN A 273 7.13 -15.95 -19.61
C GLN A 273 8.16 -15.00 -18.99
N ALA A 274 8.67 -15.33 -17.81
CA ALA A 274 9.64 -14.49 -17.14
C ALA A 274 11.02 -14.63 -17.81
N GLY A 275 11.69 -13.50 -18.06
CA GLY A 275 13.07 -13.44 -18.53
C GLY A 275 13.32 -13.50 -20.05
N GLY A 276 12.34 -13.22 -20.92
CA GLY A 276 12.59 -13.13 -22.37
C GLY A 276 11.51 -12.38 -23.16
N PRO A 277 11.82 -11.94 -24.39
CA PRO A 277 10.82 -11.33 -25.27
C PRO A 277 9.74 -12.35 -25.64
N GLN A 278 8.47 -11.91 -25.67
CA GLN A 278 7.37 -12.76 -26.12
C GLN A 278 7.52 -13.06 -27.61
N THR A 279 7.12 -14.27 -28.02
CA THR A 279 7.01 -14.63 -29.44
C THR A 279 5.72 -14.04 -30.03
N VAL A 280 5.69 -13.90 -31.36
CA VAL A 280 4.48 -13.49 -32.09
C VAL A 280 3.27 -14.38 -31.75
N ALA A 281 3.47 -15.70 -31.68
CA ALA A 281 2.40 -16.65 -31.32
C ALA A 281 1.87 -16.41 -29.90
N GLN A 282 2.75 -16.12 -28.93
CA GLN A 282 2.33 -15.78 -27.56
C GLN A 282 1.58 -14.44 -27.50
N LEU A 283 2.03 -13.43 -28.24
CA LEU A 283 1.33 -12.15 -28.32
C LEU A 283 -0.06 -12.31 -28.96
N GLN A 284 -0.19 -13.14 -29.99
CA GLN A 284 -1.48 -13.46 -30.62
C GLN A 284 -2.41 -14.22 -29.68
N ALA A 285 -1.91 -15.22 -28.96
CA ALA A 285 -2.68 -15.92 -27.93
C ALA A 285 -3.13 -14.95 -26.81
N GLY A 286 -2.25 -14.04 -26.38
CA GLY A 286 -2.59 -13.00 -25.42
C GLY A 286 -3.64 -12.00 -25.93
N LEU A 287 -3.66 -11.71 -27.23
CA LEU A 287 -4.71 -10.88 -27.84
C LEU A 287 -6.06 -11.59 -27.84
N ALA A 288 -6.11 -12.87 -28.18
CA ALA A 288 -7.35 -13.66 -28.15
C ALA A 288 -7.90 -13.78 -26.72
N ALA A 289 -7.04 -14.08 -25.74
CA ALA A 289 -7.43 -14.11 -24.33
C ALA A 289 -7.93 -12.73 -23.85
N TRP A 290 -7.30 -11.65 -24.33
CA TRP A 290 -7.76 -10.29 -24.02
C TRP A 290 -9.15 -10.01 -24.58
N ASP A 291 -9.46 -10.47 -25.79
CA ASP A 291 -10.80 -10.32 -26.38
C ASP A 291 -11.88 -11.01 -25.54
N ASP A 292 -11.60 -12.21 -25.04
CA ASP A 292 -12.54 -12.95 -24.19
C ASP A 292 -12.77 -12.22 -22.86
N TYR A 293 -11.70 -11.66 -22.28
CA TYR A 293 -11.80 -10.80 -21.11
C TYR A 293 -12.63 -9.53 -21.39
N GLN A 294 -12.41 -8.86 -22.52
CA GLN A 294 -13.17 -7.66 -22.91
C GLN A 294 -14.65 -7.96 -23.15
N ARG A 295 -14.97 -9.11 -23.77
CA ARG A 295 -16.36 -9.54 -23.96
C ARG A 295 -17.06 -9.72 -22.61
N THR A 296 -16.38 -10.36 -21.65
CA THR A 296 -16.89 -10.52 -20.29
C THR A 296 -17.06 -9.17 -19.60
N ALA A 297 -16.08 -8.28 -19.72
CA ALA A 297 -16.16 -6.95 -19.13
C ALA A 297 -17.31 -6.11 -19.71
N GLN A 298 -17.58 -6.20 -21.01
CA GLN A 298 -18.71 -5.55 -21.65
C GLN A 298 -20.05 -6.07 -21.10
N THR A 299 -20.19 -7.38 -20.95
CA THR A 299 -21.41 -8.00 -20.39
C THR A 299 -21.63 -7.60 -18.93
N VAL A 300 -20.57 -7.61 -18.11
CA VAL A 300 -20.65 -7.34 -16.66
C VAL A 300 -20.91 -5.85 -16.39
N LEU A 301 -20.21 -4.94 -17.07
CA LEU A 301 -20.31 -3.50 -16.79
C LEU A 301 -21.52 -2.84 -17.46
N GLY A 302 -22.01 -3.40 -18.57
CA GLY A 302 -22.96 -2.73 -19.45
C GLY A 302 -22.31 -1.64 -20.30
N ALA A 303 -23.06 -1.09 -21.27
CA ALA A 303 -22.49 -0.27 -22.34
C ALA A 303 -21.76 1.01 -21.86
N ASP A 304 -22.36 1.76 -20.94
CA ASP A 304 -21.84 3.07 -20.51
C ASP A 304 -20.59 2.92 -19.62
N ARG A 305 -20.66 2.10 -18.57
CA ARG A 305 -19.51 1.83 -17.69
C ARG A 305 -18.38 1.10 -18.43
N TYR A 306 -18.71 0.25 -19.40
CA TYR A 306 -17.68 -0.38 -20.24
C TYR A 306 -16.95 0.64 -21.12
N ARG A 307 -17.64 1.66 -21.64
CA ARG A 307 -17.01 2.76 -22.36
C ARG A 307 -16.00 3.50 -21.47
N GLU A 308 -16.41 3.86 -20.26
CA GLU A 308 -15.54 4.53 -19.28
C GLU A 308 -14.32 3.67 -18.95
N TYR A 309 -14.54 2.38 -18.69
CA TYR A 309 -13.50 1.38 -18.48
C TYR A 309 -12.49 1.31 -19.64
N LEU A 310 -12.95 1.28 -20.90
CA LEU A 310 -12.06 1.23 -22.07
C LEU A 310 -11.16 2.47 -22.16
N VAL A 311 -11.75 3.66 -21.99
CA VAL A 311 -11.02 4.93 -22.09
C VAL A 311 -10.04 5.07 -20.92
N SER A 312 -10.48 4.75 -19.70
CA SER A 312 -9.69 4.97 -18.49
C SER A 312 -8.59 3.94 -18.28
N SER A 313 -8.80 2.69 -18.70
CA SER A 313 -7.89 1.57 -18.40
C SER A 313 -7.11 1.05 -19.61
N GLN A 314 -7.75 0.93 -20.78
CA GLN A 314 -7.12 0.29 -21.95
C GLN A 314 -6.35 1.29 -22.81
N LEU A 315 -6.87 2.49 -22.98
CA LEU A 315 -6.18 3.58 -23.68
C LEU A 315 -5.37 4.45 -22.70
N GLY A 316 -5.90 4.66 -21.49
CA GLY A 316 -5.17 4.92 -20.24
C GLY A 316 -4.38 6.21 -20.14
N ASN A 317 -4.18 6.93 -21.24
CA ASN A 317 -3.48 8.20 -21.27
C ASN A 317 -4.47 9.37 -21.13
N SER A 318 -3.99 10.48 -20.56
CA SER A 318 -4.81 11.68 -20.33
C SER A 318 -5.39 12.23 -21.64
N ALA A 319 -4.67 12.09 -22.76
CA ALA A 319 -5.14 12.55 -24.06
C ALA A 319 -6.36 11.76 -24.56
N ALA A 320 -6.39 10.43 -24.40
CA ALA A 320 -7.53 9.60 -24.75
C ALA A 320 -8.77 10.00 -23.94
N LYS A 321 -8.61 10.24 -22.63
CA LYS A 321 -9.70 10.70 -21.76
C LYS A 321 -10.32 12.00 -22.28
N SER A 322 -9.50 13.03 -22.53
CA SER A 322 -9.98 14.31 -23.07
C SER A 322 -10.60 14.16 -24.45
N PHE A 323 -9.96 13.40 -25.34
CA PHE A 323 -10.39 13.24 -26.73
C PHE A 323 -11.79 12.62 -26.84
N PHE A 324 -12.08 11.54 -26.11
CA PHE A 324 -13.37 10.85 -26.17
C PHE A 324 -14.47 11.54 -25.35
N ALA A 325 -14.12 12.34 -24.35
CA ALA A 325 -15.08 13.15 -23.60
C ALA A 325 -15.71 14.23 -24.50
N GLU A 326 -14.92 14.85 -25.38
CA GLU A 326 -15.38 15.87 -26.33
C GLU A 326 -16.11 15.30 -27.56
N ARG A 327 -16.06 13.98 -27.75
CA ARG A 327 -16.54 13.30 -28.97
C ARG A 327 -17.49 12.15 -28.62
N PRO A 328 -18.69 12.44 -28.09
CA PRO A 328 -19.69 11.42 -27.75
C PRO A 328 -20.17 10.62 -28.97
N GLY A 329 -20.02 11.18 -30.18
CA GLY A 329 -20.35 10.49 -31.45
C GLY A 329 -19.45 9.30 -31.79
N ILE A 330 -18.27 9.17 -31.18
CA ILE A 330 -17.45 7.96 -31.32
C ILE A 330 -18.07 6.87 -30.46
N THR A 331 -18.51 5.78 -31.07
CA THR A 331 -19.21 4.66 -30.40
C THR A 331 -18.28 3.83 -29.51
N THR A 332 -18.85 3.11 -28.54
CA THR A 332 -18.10 2.18 -27.68
C THR A 332 -17.39 1.09 -28.48
N SER A 333 -18.01 0.59 -29.57
CA SER A 333 -17.39 -0.39 -30.47
C SER A 333 -16.14 0.17 -31.17
N GLN A 334 -16.16 1.45 -31.57
CA GLN A 334 -14.98 2.09 -32.18
C GLN A 334 -13.84 2.24 -31.18
N ILE A 335 -14.14 2.58 -29.92
CA ILE A 335 -13.12 2.68 -28.86
C ILE A 335 -12.52 1.31 -28.55
N GLN A 336 -13.34 0.26 -28.49
CA GLN A 336 -12.86 -1.11 -28.30
C GLN A 336 -11.94 -1.55 -29.44
N GLU A 337 -12.31 -1.30 -30.69
CA GLU A 337 -11.45 -1.63 -31.83
C GLU A 337 -10.15 -0.80 -31.82
N LEU A 338 -10.18 0.44 -31.37
CA LEU A 338 -8.95 1.23 -31.21
C LEU A 338 -8.04 0.65 -30.11
N ALA A 339 -8.60 0.23 -28.98
CA ALA A 339 -7.86 -0.44 -27.91
C ALA A 339 -7.25 -1.77 -28.41
N ARG A 340 -7.98 -2.51 -29.25
CA ARG A 340 -7.46 -3.70 -29.94
C ARG A 340 -6.29 -3.34 -30.86
N VAL A 341 -6.39 -2.28 -31.66
CA VAL A 341 -5.28 -1.81 -32.52
C VAL A 341 -4.03 -1.54 -31.68
N ALA A 342 -4.17 -0.87 -30.53
CA ALA A 342 -3.05 -0.63 -29.62
C ALA A 342 -2.30 -1.91 -29.21
N ARG A 343 -3.05 -2.99 -28.95
CA ARG A 343 -2.50 -4.29 -28.57
C ARG A 343 -1.91 -5.08 -29.74
N THR A 344 -2.28 -4.76 -30.97
CA THR A 344 -1.68 -5.38 -32.17
C THR A 344 -0.36 -4.75 -32.58
N VAL A 345 -0.03 -3.53 -32.11
CA VAL A 345 1.21 -2.84 -32.48
C VAL A 345 2.46 -3.71 -32.22
N PRO A 346 2.66 -4.32 -31.03
CA PRO A 346 3.84 -5.15 -30.79
C PRO A 346 3.93 -6.37 -31.72
N ILE A 347 2.78 -6.95 -32.09
CA ILE A 347 2.71 -8.11 -33.00
C ILE A 347 3.22 -7.73 -34.38
N GLU A 348 2.64 -6.66 -34.96
CA GLU A 348 2.98 -6.19 -36.30
C GLU A 348 4.44 -5.71 -36.35
N MET A 349 4.93 -5.03 -35.31
CA MET A 349 6.32 -4.57 -35.24
C MET A 349 7.31 -5.74 -35.11
N GLN A 350 6.98 -6.77 -34.33
CA GLN A 350 7.86 -7.94 -34.20
C GLN A 350 7.90 -8.76 -35.49
N GLN A 351 6.77 -8.88 -36.21
CA GLN A 351 6.73 -9.52 -37.52
C GLN A 351 7.53 -8.73 -38.55
N ALA A 352 7.39 -7.41 -38.59
CA ALA A 352 8.13 -6.52 -39.50
C ALA A 352 9.64 -6.40 -39.19
N SER A 353 10.07 -6.92 -38.04
CA SER A 353 11.48 -6.97 -37.62
C SER A 353 12.03 -8.39 -37.52
N ALA A 354 11.40 -9.35 -38.21
CA ALA A 354 11.81 -10.74 -38.21
C ALA A 354 13.31 -10.92 -38.55
N PRO A 355 13.98 -11.90 -37.92
CA PRO A 355 15.38 -12.21 -38.22
C PRO A 355 15.53 -12.68 -39.68
N GLY A 356 16.65 -12.34 -40.31
CA GLY A 356 16.95 -12.70 -41.70
C GLY A 356 16.70 -11.60 -42.73
N LEU A 357 16.04 -10.49 -42.34
CA LEU A 357 15.84 -9.33 -43.20
C LEU A 357 17.09 -8.44 -43.28
N SER A 358 17.39 -7.91 -44.46
CA SER A 358 18.32 -6.79 -44.61
C SER A 358 17.81 -5.53 -43.89
N ASN A 359 18.69 -4.56 -43.67
CA ASN A 359 18.30 -3.32 -43.00
C ASN A 359 17.26 -2.52 -43.80
N ASP A 360 17.32 -2.55 -45.13
CA ASP A 360 16.39 -1.83 -46.00
C ASP A 360 15.04 -2.54 -46.05
N GLU A 361 15.02 -3.88 -46.16
CA GLU A 361 13.78 -4.66 -46.07
C GLU A 361 13.10 -4.49 -44.72
N ARG A 362 13.87 -4.51 -43.61
CA ARG A 362 13.34 -4.27 -42.27
C ARG A 362 12.70 -2.89 -42.15
N ARG A 363 13.36 -1.85 -42.68
CA ARG A 363 12.82 -0.49 -42.69
C ARG A 363 11.53 -0.41 -43.52
N ALA A 364 11.51 -1.01 -44.70
CA ALA A 364 10.33 -1.05 -45.56
C ALA A 364 9.15 -1.78 -44.90
N GLN A 365 9.40 -2.94 -44.27
CA GLN A 365 8.36 -3.70 -43.56
C GLN A 365 7.82 -2.94 -42.34
N MET A 366 8.68 -2.28 -41.56
CA MET A 366 8.25 -1.47 -40.40
C MET A 366 7.42 -0.26 -40.84
N ALA A 367 7.78 0.38 -41.96
CA ALA A 367 6.99 1.46 -42.54
C ALA A 367 5.62 0.95 -43.01
N ALA A 368 5.58 -0.15 -43.77
CA ALA A 368 4.34 -0.75 -44.24
C ALA A 368 3.41 -1.20 -43.09
N ALA A 369 3.97 -1.77 -42.03
CA ALA A 369 3.22 -2.15 -40.84
C ALA A 369 2.64 -0.93 -40.11
N THR A 370 3.40 0.16 -40.02
CA THR A 370 2.89 1.43 -39.47
C THR A 370 1.74 1.99 -40.32
N ASP A 371 1.88 2.00 -41.64
CA ASP A 371 0.85 2.53 -42.54
C ASP A 371 -0.42 1.68 -42.52
N LYS A 372 -0.29 0.36 -42.42
CA LYS A 372 -1.41 -0.58 -42.19
C LYS A 372 -2.16 -0.25 -40.89
N LEU A 373 -1.43 0.00 -39.80
CA LEU A 373 -2.04 0.36 -38.51
C LEU A 373 -2.78 1.70 -38.58
N ARG A 374 -2.18 2.73 -39.23
CA ARG A 374 -2.84 4.03 -39.45
C ARG A 374 -4.10 3.90 -40.30
N ALA A 375 -4.04 3.15 -41.41
CA ALA A 375 -5.19 2.90 -42.26
C ALA A 375 -6.35 2.25 -41.47
N ARG A 376 -6.03 1.35 -40.54
CA ARG A 376 -7.03 0.74 -39.66
C ARG A 376 -7.64 1.76 -38.69
N VAL A 377 -6.86 2.68 -38.13
CA VAL A 377 -7.39 3.77 -37.30
C VAL A 377 -8.32 4.68 -38.11
N VAL A 378 -7.96 5.02 -39.35
CA VAL A 378 -8.82 5.79 -40.28
C VAL A 378 -10.12 5.05 -40.59
N GLN A 379 -10.07 3.73 -40.78
CA GLN A 379 -11.27 2.92 -41.01
C GLN A 379 -12.20 2.91 -39.78
N ILE A 380 -11.63 2.88 -38.56
CA ILE A 380 -12.41 2.85 -37.32
C ILE A 380 -13.04 4.21 -37.02
N LEU A 381 -12.25 5.29 -37.08
CA LEU A 381 -12.67 6.62 -36.62
C LEU A 381 -13.15 7.55 -37.75
N GLY A 382 -12.83 7.24 -39.00
CA GLY A 382 -12.91 8.18 -40.11
C GLY A 382 -11.68 9.08 -40.19
N ALA A 383 -11.41 9.64 -41.38
CA ALA A 383 -10.17 10.40 -41.65
C ALA A 383 -9.98 11.60 -40.71
N GLN A 384 -11.04 12.36 -40.43
CA GLN A 384 -10.97 13.53 -39.56
C GLN A 384 -10.58 13.12 -38.12
N TYR A 385 -11.35 12.23 -37.49
CA TYR A 385 -11.08 11.84 -36.11
C TYR A 385 -9.80 11.03 -35.95
N ALA A 386 -9.37 10.28 -36.98
CA ALA A 386 -8.07 9.62 -36.96
C ALA A 386 -6.91 10.62 -36.92
N GLN A 387 -6.97 11.68 -37.73
CA GLN A 387 -5.95 12.75 -37.72
C GLN A 387 -5.92 13.47 -36.37
N GLU A 388 -7.09 13.81 -35.82
CA GLU A 388 -7.19 14.45 -34.51
C GLU A 388 -6.66 13.54 -33.39
N ALA A 389 -6.97 12.24 -33.44
CA ALA A 389 -6.50 11.26 -32.47
C ALA A 389 -4.97 11.07 -32.52
N GLU A 390 -4.36 11.07 -33.71
CA GLU A 390 -2.91 11.02 -33.88
C GLU A 390 -2.24 12.30 -33.32
N ASN A 391 -2.80 13.49 -33.64
CA ASN A 391 -2.31 14.77 -33.13
C ASN A 391 -2.37 14.84 -31.60
N ALA A 392 -3.48 14.36 -31.01
CA ALA A 392 -3.67 14.29 -29.57
C ALA A 392 -2.85 13.16 -28.91
N ARG A 393 -2.24 12.25 -29.68
CA ARG A 393 -1.52 11.05 -29.19
C ARG A 393 -2.41 10.12 -28.36
N VAL A 394 -3.67 9.97 -28.78
CA VAL A 394 -4.61 9.00 -28.19
C VAL A 394 -4.05 7.58 -28.28
N LEU A 395 -3.38 7.27 -29.39
CA LEU A 395 -2.70 6.01 -29.66
C LEU A 395 -1.22 6.24 -29.96
N GLN A 396 -0.34 5.47 -29.31
CA GLN A 396 1.10 5.51 -29.59
C GLN A 396 1.44 4.58 -30.76
N LEU A 397 1.29 5.09 -31.98
CA LEU A 397 1.77 4.40 -33.17
C LEU A 397 3.27 4.69 -33.39
N PRO A 398 4.04 3.74 -33.95
CA PRO A 398 5.42 3.99 -34.36
C PRO A 398 5.47 5.15 -35.35
N ARG A 399 6.51 5.98 -35.26
CA ARG A 399 6.72 7.06 -36.23
C ARG A 399 7.39 6.48 -37.48
N THR A 400 6.79 6.73 -38.64
CA THR A 400 7.49 6.59 -39.93
C THR A 400 8.63 7.60 -39.97
N GLY A 401 9.82 7.13 -40.37
CA GLY A 401 11.12 7.81 -40.30
C GLY A 401 11.08 9.34 -40.22
N GLY A 402 11.53 9.88 -39.09
CA GLY A 402 12.09 11.23 -39.10
C GLY A 402 13.27 11.23 -40.05
N THR A 403 13.30 12.18 -40.98
CA THR A 403 14.52 12.50 -41.72
C THR A 403 15.68 12.61 -40.72
N PRO A 404 16.86 12.03 -41.00
CA PRO A 404 18.01 12.32 -40.18
C PRO A 404 18.21 13.82 -40.23
N THR A 405 18.13 14.50 -39.08
CA THR A 405 18.75 15.81 -38.94
C THR A 405 20.16 15.65 -39.49
N PRO A 406 20.54 16.36 -40.57
CA PRO A 406 21.88 16.21 -41.11
C PRO A 406 22.83 16.49 -39.96
N ALA A 407 23.72 15.53 -39.69
CA ALA A 407 24.77 15.71 -38.72
C ALA A 407 25.39 17.07 -38.99
N LEU A 408 25.29 17.98 -38.02
CA LEU A 408 26.03 19.23 -38.02
C LEU A 408 27.49 18.85 -38.25
N ARG A 409 27.95 19.04 -39.49
CA ARG A 409 29.36 19.05 -39.82
C ARG A 409 29.96 20.11 -38.92
N LEU A 410 30.73 19.67 -37.92
CA LEU A 410 31.70 20.54 -37.28
C LEU A 410 32.59 21.09 -38.40
N PRO A 411 32.73 22.42 -38.54
CA PRO A 411 33.73 22.96 -39.45
C PRO A 411 35.10 22.49 -38.97
N GLY A 412 35.84 21.89 -39.90
CA GLY A 412 37.22 21.49 -39.69
C GLY A 412 38.09 22.67 -39.24
N GLY A 413 39.14 22.32 -38.51
CA GLY A 413 40.12 23.24 -37.97
C GLY A 413 40.83 24.09 -39.02
N GLY A 414 41.20 25.27 -38.56
CA GLY A 414 42.41 26.01 -38.90
C GLY A 414 43.05 26.43 -37.58
#